data_AF-A0AAW6Q4A1-F1
#
_entry.id   AF-A0AAW6Q4A1-F1
#
_cell.length_a   1.000
_cell.length_b   1.000
_cell.length_c   1.000
_cell.angle_alpha   90.00
_cell.angle_beta   90.00
_cell.angle_gamma   90.00
#
_symmetry.space_group_name_H-M   'P 1'
#
loop_
_entity.id
_entity.type
_entity.pdbx_description
1 polymer ?
#
loop_
_entity_poly.entity_id
_entity_poly.type
_entity_poly.pdbx_seq_one_letter_code
_entity_poly.pdbx_strand_id
1 'polypeptide(L)'
;MVDTQSHEKLIAVIKGALVAALYAAVTLGLAPLSFGAIQFRLSEVFNNLVVFNKRYIWALTIGCAIANLWSPMGIVDVIFGSLGTLVMTGLSYLLSKHVKSVPLKLLITVIICTVMTWSVALELYYVSKLPFWPTYFTVAISEFGSMLIGAILMWILSKRIDLTR
;
A
#
# COMPACT_ATOMS: atom_id res chain seq x y z
N MET A 1 30.79 24.11 1.16
CA MET A 1 29.49 24.04 1.84
C MET A 1 28.66 23.02 1.07
N VAL A 2 28.49 21.81 1.62
CA VAL A 2 27.58 20.83 1.01
C VAL A 2 26.19 21.45 1.06
N ASP A 3 25.53 21.55 -0.08
CA ASP A 3 24.19 22.13 -0.20
C ASP A 3 23.21 21.34 0.68
N THR A 4 22.80 21.93 1.80
CA THR A 4 21.91 21.31 2.79
C THR A 4 20.59 20.85 2.15
N GLN A 5 20.15 21.53 1.08
CA GLN A 5 18.95 21.17 0.33
C GLN A 5 19.11 19.84 -0.42
N SER A 6 20.28 19.59 -1.01
CA SER A 6 20.61 18.33 -1.67
C SER A 6 20.64 17.16 -0.69
N HIS A 7 21.10 17.39 0.54
CA HIS A 7 21.15 16.37 1.58
C HIS A 7 19.75 15.93 2.04
N GLU A 8 18.83 16.88 2.26
CA GLU A 8 17.45 16.56 2.66
C GLU A 8 16.69 15.80 1.55
N LYS A 9 16.86 16.22 0.28
CA LYS A 9 16.29 15.51 -0.87
C LYS A 9 16.82 14.07 -0.95
N LEU A 10 18.12 13.88 -0.74
CA LEU A 10 18.73 12.55 -0.72
C LEU A 10 18.14 11.66 0.37
N ILE A 11 18.00 12.17 1.60
CA ILE A 11 17.38 11.44 2.72
C ILE A 11 15.94 11.05 2.38
N ALA A 12 15.16 11.96 1.77
CA ALA A 12 13.79 11.67 1.38
C ALA A 12 13.69 10.54 0.34
N VAL A 13 14.60 10.53 -0.64
CA VAL A 13 14.69 9.45 -1.64
C VAL A 13 15.08 8.14 -0.98
N ILE A 14 16.08 8.13 -0.09
CA ILE A 14 16.50 6.92 0.65
C ILE A 14 15.35 6.34 1.47
N LYS A 15 14.61 7.19 2.21
CA LYS A 15 13.42 6.75 2.96
C LYS A 15 12.36 6.12 2.06
N GLY A 16 12.09 6.74 0.91
CA GLY A 16 11.16 6.19 -0.08
C GLY A 16 11.61 4.84 -0.63
N ALA A 17 12.89 4.73 -1.01
CA ALA A 17 13.48 3.49 -1.50
C ALA A 17 13.44 2.36 -0.46
N LEU A 18 13.70 2.66 0.81
CA LEU A 18 13.59 1.69 1.90
C LEU A 18 12.15 1.19 2.07
N VAL A 19 11.15 2.08 2.01
CA VAL A 19 9.73 1.67 2.08
C VAL A 19 9.35 0.81 0.88
N ALA A 20 9.77 1.19 -0.34
CA ALA A 20 9.52 0.40 -1.54
C ALA A 20 10.16 -1.00 -1.45
N ALA A 21 11.41 -1.07 -0.98
CA ALA A 21 12.13 -2.33 -0.79
C ALA A 21 11.49 -3.21 0.29
N LEU A 22 11.06 -2.63 1.40
CA LEU A 22 10.34 -3.35 2.45
C LEU A 22 8.99 -3.87 1.97
N TYR A 23 8.25 -3.05 1.21
CA TYR A 23 7.00 -3.49 0.57
C TYR A 23 7.27 -4.74 -0.29
N ALA A 24 8.21 -4.64 -1.23
CA ALA A 24 8.52 -5.75 -2.12
C ALA A 24 9.05 -6.99 -1.38
N ALA A 25 9.95 -6.81 -0.41
CA ALA A 25 10.51 -7.90 0.38
C ALA A 25 9.43 -8.64 1.18
N VAL A 26 8.47 -7.94 1.77
CA VAL A 26 7.35 -8.55 2.50
C VAL A 26 6.42 -9.29 1.54
N THR A 27 6.08 -8.71 0.39
CA THR A 27 5.21 -9.37 -0.61
C THR A 27 5.86 -10.64 -1.15
N LEU A 28 7.14 -10.57 -1.54
CA LEU A 28 7.87 -11.70 -2.11
C LEU A 28 8.22 -12.76 -1.07
N GLY A 29 8.62 -12.34 0.14
CA GLY A 29 8.90 -13.26 1.25
C GLY A 29 7.66 -14.03 1.71
N LEU A 30 6.47 -13.45 1.50
CA LEU A 30 5.18 -14.07 1.78
C LEU A 30 4.41 -14.40 0.51
N ALA A 31 5.11 -14.71 -0.59
CA ALA A 31 4.49 -14.98 -1.89
C ALA A 31 3.35 -16.02 -1.85
N PRO A 32 3.43 -17.15 -1.11
CA PRO A 32 2.32 -18.12 -1.03
C PRO A 32 1.03 -17.53 -0.45
N LEU A 33 1.15 -16.56 0.47
CA LEU A 33 0.01 -15.85 1.04
C LEU A 33 -0.39 -14.63 0.20
N SER A 34 0.54 -14.02 -0.53
CA SER A 34 0.31 -12.77 -1.27
C SER A 34 -0.31 -12.98 -2.64
N PHE A 35 -0.14 -14.16 -3.27
CA PHE A 35 -0.62 -14.43 -4.65
C PHE A 35 -1.60 -15.61 -4.75
N GLY A 36 -2.09 -16.14 -3.63
CA GLY A 36 -3.03 -17.26 -3.59
C GLY A 36 -4.46 -16.93 -4.06
N ALA A 37 -5.40 -17.87 -3.89
CA ALA A 37 -6.83 -17.59 -4.10
C ALA A 37 -7.44 -16.79 -2.94
N ILE A 38 -6.92 -17.00 -1.73
CA ILE A 38 -7.17 -16.17 -0.54
C ILE A 38 -5.88 -15.39 -0.33
N GLN A 39 -5.83 -14.16 -0.85
CA GLN A 39 -4.63 -13.32 -0.78
C GLN A 39 -4.64 -12.50 0.49
N PHE A 40 -3.53 -12.55 1.23
CA PHE A 40 -3.27 -11.66 2.35
C PHE A 40 -1.96 -10.95 2.11
N ARG A 41 -2.05 -9.69 1.69
CA ARG A 41 -0.87 -8.90 1.35
C ARG A 41 -0.49 -8.00 2.53
N LEU A 42 0.37 -8.53 3.40
CA LEU A 42 0.87 -7.78 4.57
C LEU A 42 1.61 -6.50 4.21
N SER A 43 2.15 -6.39 3.00
CA SER A 43 2.81 -5.17 2.53
C SER A 43 1.83 -3.99 2.38
N GLU A 44 0.52 -4.22 2.25
CA GLU A 44 -0.46 -3.12 2.15
C GLU A 44 -0.56 -2.32 3.46
N VAL A 45 -0.10 -2.86 4.59
CA VAL A 45 0.05 -2.13 5.87
C VAL A 45 0.80 -0.81 5.68
N PHE A 46 1.80 -0.79 4.78
CA PHE A 46 2.60 0.40 4.49
C PHE A 46 1.80 1.50 3.78
N ASN A 47 0.63 1.22 3.20
CA ASN A 47 -0.26 2.22 2.61
C ASN A 47 -0.72 3.27 3.63
N ASN A 48 -0.79 2.91 4.92
CA ASN A 48 -1.08 3.87 5.98
C ASN A 48 -0.02 4.99 6.09
N LEU A 49 1.18 4.83 5.53
CA LEU A 49 2.20 5.87 5.51
C LEU A 49 1.80 7.08 4.64
N VAL A 50 0.93 6.89 3.65
CA VAL A 50 0.64 7.95 2.66
C VAL A 50 -0.01 9.17 3.26
N VAL A 51 -0.74 9.03 4.38
CA VAL A 51 -1.40 10.15 5.07
C VAL A 51 -0.41 11.13 5.71
N PHE A 52 0.85 10.72 5.89
CA PHE A 52 1.90 11.55 6.47
C PHE A 52 2.71 12.29 5.42
N ASN A 53 2.96 11.69 4.24
CA ASN A 53 3.74 12.34 3.18
C ASN A 53 3.41 11.78 1.79
N LYS A 54 3.22 12.67 0.81
CA LYS A 54 2.95 12.34 -0.60
C LYS A 54 4.04 11.44 -1.23
N ARG A 55 5.29 11.50 -0.74
CA ARG A 55 6.39 10.67 -1.25
C ARG A 55 6.09 9.16 -1.16
N TYR A 56 5.33 8.75 -0.14
CA TYR A 56 5.05 7.33 0.07
C TYR A 56 4.10 6.76 -0.98
N ILE A 57 3.25 7.59 -1.62
CA ILE A 57 2.43 7.14 -2.76
C ILE A 57 3.33 6.55 -3.86
N TRP A 58 4.38 7.28 -4.23
CA TRP A 58 5.33 6.82 -5.24
C TRP A 58 6.16 5.63 -4.76
N ALA A 59 6.62 5.65 -3.51
CA ALA A 59 7.38 4.55 -2.94
C ALA A 59 6.58 3.22 -2.97
N LEU A 60 5.31 3.26 -2.57
CA LEU A 60 4.45 2.07 -2.52
C LEU A 60 4.06 1.61 -3.92
N THR A 61 3.77 2.53 -4.83
CA THR A 61 3.48 2.20 -6.24
C THR A 61 4.67 1.49 -6.89
N ILE A 62 5.88 2.00 -6.67
CA ILE A 62 7.11 1.38 -7.19
C ILE A 62 7.37 0.03 -6.49
N GLY A 63 7.18 -0.06 -5.18
CA GLY A 63 7.30 -1.31 -4.43
C GLY A 63 6.33 -2.39 -4.92
N CYS A 64 5.09 -2.02 -5.20
CA CYS A 64 4.07 -2.88 -5.79
C CYS A 64 4.47 -3.35 -7.20
N ALA A 65 4.90 -2.42 -8.05
CA ALA A 65 5.39 -2.74 -9.39
C ALA A 65 6.54 -3.75 -9.35
N ILE A 66 7.52 -3.52 -8.47
CA ILE A 66 8.66 -4.41 -8.27
C ILE A 66 8.18 -5.78 -7.79
N ALA A 67 7.36 -5.85 -6.74
CA ALA A 67 6.85 -7.12 -6.22
C ALA A 67 6.11 -7.93 -7.31
N ASN A 68 5.29 -7.25 -8.11
CA ASN A 68 4.46 -7.88 -9.11
C ASN A 68 5.22 -8.36 -10.35
N LEU A 69 6.49 -7.95 -10.55
CA LEU A 69 7.35 -8.53 -11.59
C LEU A 69 7.57 -10.04 -11.39
N TRP A 70 7.46 -10.52 -10.15
CA TRP A 70 7.54 -11.93 -9.80
C TRP A 70 6.17 -12.56 -9.50
N SER A 71 5.08 -11.85 -9.82
CA SER A 71 3.73 -12.39 -9.66
C SER A 71 3.44 -13.50 -10.67
N PRO A 72 2.73 -14.57 -10.27
CA PRO A 72 2.21 -15.59 -11.19
C PRO A 72 1.27 -15.03 -12.27
N MET A 73 0.64 -13.88 -12.02
CA MET A 73 -0.29 -13.22 -12.95
C MET A 73 0.43 -12.41 -14.05
N GLY A 74 1.77 -12.34 -14.00
CA GLY A 74 2.59 -11.73 -15.03
C GLY A 74 2.44 -10.20 -15.13
N ILE A 75 2.60 -9.65 -16.34
CA ILE A 75 2.63 -8.20 -16.56
C ILE A 75 1.30 -7.49 -16.26
N VAL A 76 0.19 -8.24 -16.26
CA VAL A 76 -1.14 -7.70 -15.93
C VAL A 76 -1.15 -7.19 -14.50
N ASP A 77 -0.60 -7.94 -13.55
CA ASP A 77 -0.53 -7.57 -12.13
C ASP A 77 0.42 -6.39 -11.90
N VAL A 78 1.49 -6.31 -12.68
CA VAL A 78 2.38 -5.13 -12.62
C VAL A 78 1.61 -3.87 -12.98
N ILE A 79 0.82 -3.89 -14.05
CA ILE A 79 0.10 -2.71 -14.52
C ILE A 79 -1.11 -2.43 -13.62
N PHE A 80 -2.02 -3.39 -13.46
CA PHE A 80 -3.26 -3.22 -12.73
C PHE A 80 -3.02 -3.11 -11.22
N GLY A 81 -2.12 -3.91 -10.65
CA GLY A 81 -1.75 -3.82 -9.24
C GLY A 81 -1.12 -2.46 -8.91
N SER A 82 -0.12 -2.02 -9.69
CA SER A 82 0.55 -0.73 -9.41
C SER A 82 -0.39 0.46 -9.63
N LEU A 83 -1.20 0.46 -10.69
CA LEU A 83 -2.20 1.50 -10.92
C LEU A 83 -3.27 1.49 -9.82
N GLY A 84 -3.70 0.31 -9.38
CA GLY A 84 -4.60 0.14 -8.24
C GLY A 84 -4.03 0.78 -6.98
N THR A 85 -2.79 0.44 -6.62
CA THR A 85 -2.08 1.04 -5.47
C THR A 85 -1.95 2.55 -5.61
N LEU A 86 -1.59 3.06 -6.79
CA LEU A 86 -1.45 4.50 -7.05
C LEU A 86 -2.77 5.25 -6.84
N VAL A 87 -3.88 4.74 -7.40
CA VAL A 87 -5.21 5.34 -7.27
C VAL A 87 -5.69 5.26 -5.82
N MET A 88 -5.55 4.10 -5.18
CA MET A 88 -5.97 3.85 -3.81
C MET A 88 -5.23 4.75 -2.80
N THR A 89 -3.90 4.79 -2.88
CA THR A 89 -3.09 5.63 -1.99
C THR A 89 -3.22 7.11 -2.30
N GLY A 90 -3.36 7.48 -3.58
CA GLY A 90 -3.64 8.85 -4.01
C GLY A 90 -4.98 9.36 -3.48
N LEU A 91 -6.04 8.57 -3.60
CA LEU A 91 -7.36 8.90 -3.07
C LEU A 91 -7.34 9.00 -1.54
N SER A 92 -6.67 8.07 -0.87
CA SER A 92 -6.48 8.08 0.59
C SER A 92 -5.78 9.36 1.06
N TYR A 93 -4.74 9.79 0.37
CA TYR A 93 -4.06 11.06 0.66
C TYR A 93 -4.96 12.26 0.42
N LEU A 94 -5.66 12.32 -0.72
CA LEU A 94 -6.52 13.45 -1.07
C LEU A 94 -7.67 13.65 -0.09
N LEU A 95 -8.31 12.56 0.36
CA LEU A 95 -9.43 12.60 1.31
C LEU A 95 -8.96 12.85 2.74
N SER A 96 -7.75 12.41 3.11
CA SER A 96 -7.18 12.64 4.44
C SER A 96 -6.45 13.98 4.61
N LYS A 97 -6.12 14.70 3.52
CA LYS A 97 -5.26 15.91 3.59
C LYS A 97 -5.81 17.03 4.46
N HIS A 98 -7.12 17.21 4.52
CA HIS A 98 -7.77 18.27 5.31
C HIS A 98 -8.16 17.84 6.72
N VAL A 99 -8.00 16.55 7.03
CA VAL A 99 -8.34 16.01 8.35
C VAL A 99 -7.19 16.30 9.31
N LYS A 100 -7.48 16.83 10.51
CA LYS A 100 -6.43 17.13 11.50
C LYS A 100 -6.08 15.95 12.39
N SER A 101 -7.05 15.08 12.70
CA SER A 101 -6.85 13.93 13.57
C SER A 101 -6.17 12.76 12.82
N VAL A 102 -4.96 12.40 13.26
CA VAL A 102 -4.22 11.23 12.78
C VAL A 102 -5.07 9.93 12.76
N PRO A 103 -5.79 9.56 13.84
CA PRO A 103 -6.59 8.33 13.81
C PRO A 103 -7.70 8.37 12.74
N LEU A 104 -8.28 9.53 12.48
CA LEU A 104 -9.31 9.66 11.44
C LEU A 104 -8.70 9.58 10.03
N LYS A 105 -7.49 10.14 9.82
CA LYS A 105 -6.75 9.96 8.55
C LYS A 105 -6.48 8.48 8.25
N LEU A 106 -6.06 7.74 9.27
CA LEU A 106 -5.77 6.32 9.16
C LEU A 106 -7.05 5.52 8.90
N LEU A 107 -8.15 5.83 9.61
CA LEU A 107 -9.44 5.19 9.37
C LEU A 107 -9.94 5.42 7.93
N ILE A 108 -9.82 6.65 7.41
CA ILE A 108 -10.18 6.97 6.01
C ILE A 108 -9.35 6.10 5.05
N THR A 109 -8.07 5.92 5.33
CA THR A 109 -7.17 5.09 4.51
C THR A 109 -7.55 3.62 4.57
N VAL A 110 -7.87 3.09 5.75
CA VAL A 110 -8.36 1.71 5.93
C VAL A 110 -9.62 1.47 5.09
N ILE A 111 -10.60 2.38 5.17
CA ILE A 111 -11.86 2.25 4.44
C ILE A 111 -11.61 2.30 2.92
N ILE A 112 -10.83 3.28 2.45
CA ILE A 112 -10.55 3.43 1.02
C ILE A 112 -9.80 2.20 0.50
N CYS A 113 -8.76 1.75 1.20
CA CYS A 113 -7.98 0.59 0.75
C CYS A 113 -8.85 -0.68 0.71
N THR A 114 -9.67 -0.89 1.74
CA THR A 114 -10.60 -2.02 1.79
C THR A 114 -11.59 -2.00 0.63
N VAL A 115 -12.21 -0.85 0.34
CA VAL A 115 -13.17 -0.72 -0.76
C VAL A 115 -12.48 -0.93 -2.11
N MET A 116 -11.28 -0.36 -2.29
CA MET A 116 -10.54 -0.41 -3.56
C MET A 116 -10.01 -1.81 -3.96
N THR A 117 -10.13 -2.80 -3.07
CA THR A 117 -9.84 -4.22 -3.39
C THR A 117 -10.70 -4.79 -4.51
N TRP A 118 -11.79 -4.11 -4.91
CA TRP A 118 -12.59 -4.46 -6.09
C TRP A 118 -11.74 -4.57 -7.36
N SER A 119 -10.67 -3.76 -7.47
CA SER A 119 -9.74 -3.78 -8.60
C SER A 119 -8.96 -5.10 -8.67
N VAL A 120 -8.44 -5.58 -7.53
CA VAL A 120 -7.75 -6.88 -7.41
C VAL A 120 -8.71 -8.03 -7.66
N ALA A 121 -9.94 -7.95 -7.13
CA ALA A 121 -10.95 -8.98 -7.37
C ALA A 121 -11.35 -9.09 -8.84
N LEU A 122 -11.40 -7.97 -9.58
CA LEU A 122 -11.61 -7.99 -11.03
C LEU A 122 -10.46 -8.64 -11.77
N GLU A 123 -9.22 -8.36 -11.36
CA GLU A 123 -8.04 -8.98 -11.97
C GLU A 123 -8.08 -10.51 -11.83
N LEU A 124 -8.35 -11.02 -10.62
CA LEU A 124 -8.49 -12.45 -10.36
C LEU A 124 -9.65 -13.08 -11.15
N TYR A 125 -10.74 -12.34 -11.35
CA TYR A 125 -11.87 -12.78 -12.17
C TYR A 125 -11.47 -12.94 -13.65
N TYR A 126 -10.75 -11.97 -14.22
CA TYR A 126 -10.38 -12.00 -15.64
C TYR A 126 -9.25 -13.00 -15.94
N VAL A 127 -8.20 -13.01 -15.11
CA VAL A 127 -6.97 -13.80 -15.31
C VAL A 127 -7.17 -15.23 -14.82
N SER A 128 -7.61 -15.40 -13.58
CA SER A 128 -7.68 -16.72 -12.91
C SER A 128 -9.06 -17.36 -12.96
N LYS A 129 -10.05 -16.70 -13.58
CA LYS A 129 -11.46 -17.19 -13.73
C LYS A 129 -12.15 -17.51 -12.40
N LEU A 130 -11.70 -16.89 -11.30
CA LEU A 130 -12.31 -17.04 -9.98
C LEU A 130 -13.59 -16.21 -9.87
N PRO A 131 -14.60 -16.64 -9.07
CA PRO A 131 -15.84 -15.88 -8.94
C PRO A 131 -15.60 -14.53 -8.24
N PHE A 132 -16.13 -13.45 -8.81
CA PHE A 132 -15.84 -12.08 -8.36
C PHE A 132 -16.26 -11.83 -6.91
N TRP A 133 -17.53 -12.05 -6.56
CA TRP A 133 -18.05 -11.70 -5.23
C TRP A 133 -17.36 -12.43 -4.07
N PRO A 134 -17.18 -13.78 -4.11
CA PRO A 134 -16.43 -14.48 -3.07
C PRO A 134 -14.99 -13.98 -2.95
N THR A 135 -14.32 -13.78 -4.09
CA THR A 135 -12.94 -13.27 -4.11
C THR A 135 -12.86 -11.87 -3.50
N TYR A 136 -13.75 -10.97 -3.92
CA TYR A 136 -13.84 -9.62 -3.36
C TYR A 136 -14.02 -9.63 -1.84
N PHE A 137 -14.97 -10.40 -1.31
CA PHE A 137 -15.21 -10.42 0.14
C PHE A 137 -14.02 -11.01 0.91
N THR A 138 -13.41 -12.08 0.40
CA THR A 138 -12.24 -12.70 1.06
C THR A 138 -11.05 -11.74 1.11
N VAL A 139 -10.73 -11.10 -0.02
CA VAL A 139 -9.64 -10.12 -0.11
C VAL A 139 -9.96 -8.89 0.72
N ALA A 140 -11.18 -8.36 0.66
CA ALA A 140 -11.60 -7.18 1.42
C ALA A 140 -11.52 -7.41 2.94
N ILE A 141 -11.94 -8.58 3.45
CA ILE A 141 -11.80 -8.91 4.88
C ILE A 141 -10.33 -8.94 5.30
N SER A 142 -9.50 -9.55 4.45
CA SER A 142 -8.06 -9.67 4.69
C SER A 142 -7.37 -8.30 4.67
N GLU A 143 -7.74 -7.44 3.72
CA GLU A 143 -7.23 -6.07 3.58
C GLU A 143 -7.67 -5.22 4.77
N PHE A 144 -8.94 -5.29 5.14
CA PHE A 144 -9.45 -4.58 6.30
C PHE A 144 -8.69 -4.94 7.57
N GLY A 145 -8.46 -6.25 7.81
CA GLY A 145 -7.71 -6.73 8.95
C GLY A 145 -6.26 -6.23 8.98
N SER A 146 -5.53 -6.38 7.88
CA SER A 146 -4.14 -5.92 7.80
C SER A 146 -4.03 -4.40 7.92
N MET A 147 -4.88 -3.65 7.22
CA MET A 147 -4.89 -2.19 7.25
C MET A 147 -5.26 -1.65 8.62
N LEU A 148 -6.17 -2.29 9.35
CA LEU A 148 -6.53 -1.91 10.72
C LEU A 148 -5.35 -2.11 11.68
N ILE A 149 -4.65 -3.25 11.59
CA ILE A 149 -3.42 -3.49 12.36
C ILE A 149 -2.36 -2.43 12.00
N GLY A 150 -2.21 -2.15 10.70
CA GLY A 150 -1.32 -1.11 10.19
C GLY A 150 -1.64 0.28 10.72
N ALA A 151 -2.91 0.64 10.77
CA ALA A 151 -3.38 1.90 11.32
C ALA A 151 -3.05 2.02 12.82
N ILE A 152 -3.29 0.97 13.61
CA ILE A 152 -2.94 0.96 15.04
C ILE A 152 -1.43 1.15 15.21
N LEU A 153 -0.62 0.40 14.45
CA LEU A 153 0.84 0.48 14.48
C LEU A 153 1.32 1.89 14.12
N MET A 154 0.82 2.46 13.02
CA MET A 154 1.20 3.79 12.55
C MET A 154 0.74 4.89 13.50
N TRP A 155 -0.41 4.72 14.16
CA TRP A 155 -0.86 5.64 15.19
C TRP A 155 0.09 5.65 16.39
N ILE A 156 0.50 4.47 16.88
CA ILE A 156 1.50 4.37 17.96
C ILE A 156 2.84 4.96 17.53
N LEU A 157 3.29 4.65 16.31
CA LEU A 157 4.54 5.14 15.76
C LEU A 157 4.55 6.66 15.60
N SER A 158 3.43 7.24 15.15
CA SER A 158 3.28 8.69 14.97
C SER A 158 3.41 9.49 16.28
N LYS A 159 3.20 8.86 17.44
CA LYS A 159 3.42 9.48 18.75
C LYS A 159 4.90 9.50 19.17
N ARG A 160 5.75 8.73 18.49
CA ARG A 160 7.18 8.55 18.83
C ARG A 160 8.11 9.08 17.73
N ILE A 161 7.69 9.04 16.47
CA ILE A 161 8.49 9.37 15.29
C ILE A 161 7.71 10.35 14.42
N ASP A 162 8.37 11.43 13.99
CA ASP A 162 7.81 12.35 13.00
C ASP A 162 7.91 11.73 11.60
N LEU A 163 6.82 11.12 11.15
CA LEU A 163 6.71 10.47 9.83
C LEU A 163 6.52 11.47 8.68
N THR A 164 6.37 12.77 8.97
CA THR A 164 6.16 13.80 7.95
C THR A 164 7.46 14.25 7.28
N ARG A 165 8.60 14.12 7.99
CA ARG A 165 9.96 14.44 7.51
C ARG A 165 10.66 13.24 6.87
#